data_AF-A0A950EE64-F1
#
_entry.id   AF-A0A950EE64-F1
#
_cell.length_a   1.000
_cell.length_b   1.000
_cell.length_c   1.000
_cell.angle_alpha   90.00
_cell.angle_beta   90.00
_cell.angle_gamma   90.00
#
_symmetry.space_group_name_H-M   'P 1'
#
loop_
_entity.id
_entity.type
_entity.pdbx_description
1 polymer ?
#
loop_
_entity_poly.entity_id
_entity_poly.type
_entity_poly.pdbx_seq_one_letter_code
_entity_poly.pdbx_strand_id
1 'polypeptide(L)'
;WADKYDGSIHQTPFRSLTLAMREPWGVVGVICPAEQPLLALISLIAPLIATGNRVVAVPSWRFPLVATDFYQVLDTSELPAGVVNIITGHPDELATVLAQHDDIASVWYVGSARTSTVIERESAGNLKSTWVNYGKRRNWFDDHQAQGWEYLRHAVQIKNIWIPYGE
;
A
#
# COMPACT_ATOMS: atom_id res chain seq x y z
N TRP A 1 -3.85 -0.77 14.87
CA TRP A 1 -2.59 -0.61 14.13
C TRP A 1 -2.19 0.85 13.98
N ALA A 2 -3.12 1.76 13.61
CA ALA A 2 -2.79 3.15 13.27
C ALA A 2 -1.94 3.91 14.31
N ASP A 3 -2.14 3.65 15.60
CA ASP A 3 -1.46 4.30 16.73
C ASP A 3 -0.55 3.35 17.53
N LYS A 4 -0.38 2.11 17.07
CA LYS A 4 0.27 1.01 17.81
C LYS A 4 1.33 0.26 16.99
N TYR A 5 1.69 0.81 15.83
CA TYR A 5 2.70 0.23 14.95
C TYR A 5 4.07 0.85 15.26
N ASP A 6 4.55 0.64 16.48
CA ASP A 6 5.71 1.34 17.06
C ASP A 6 7.03 1.07 16.33
N GLY A 7 7.93 2.05 16.37
CA GLY A 7 9.32 1.88 15.94
C GLY A 7 10.13 0.96 16.84
N SER A 8 11.44 0.90 16.60
CA SER A 8 12.36 0.08 17.41
C SER A 8 13.59 0.89 17.82
N ILE A 9 14.12 0.63 19.01
CA ILE A 9 15.33 1.28 19.51
C ILE A 9 16.47 0.27 19.46
N HIS A 10 17.57 0.65 18.84
CA HIS A 10 18.79 -0.16 18.77
C HIS A 10 19.92 0.55 19.51
N GLN A 11 20.58 -0.19 20.40
CA GLN A 11 21.84 0.25 20.99
C GLN A 11 22.95 0.14 19.95
N THR A 12 23.85 1.12 19.94
CA THR A 12 25.00 1.14 19.06
C THR A 12 26.30 1.07 19.87
N PRO A 13 27.44 0.64 19.27
CA PRO A 13 28.73 0.64 19.96
C PRO A 13 29.24 2.05 20.33
N PHE A 14 28.61 3.11 19.80
CA PHE A 14 28.94 4.50 20.08
C PHE A 14 27.99 5.07 21.14
N ARG A 15 28.29 6.26 21.68
CA ARG A 15 27.41 7.01 22.62
C ARG A 15 26.17 7.58 21.92
N SER A 16 25.40 6.71 21.29
CA SER A 16 24.21 7.02 20.52
C SER A 16 23.18 5.91 20.57
N LEU A 17 21.92 6.29 20.46
CA LEU A 17 20.82 5.38 20.15
C LEU A 17 20.36 5.57 18.71
N THR A 18 19.97 4.47 18.07
CA THR A 18 19.34 4.49 16.75
C THR A 18 17.86 4.17 16.89
N LEU A 19 17.02 5.17 16.62
CA LEU A 19 15.57 5.03 16.57
C LEU A 19 15.16 4.65 15.15
N ALA A 20 14.72 3.41 14.95
CA ALA A 20 14.14 2.91 13.71
C ALA A 20 12.66 3.29 13.66
N MET A 21 12.37 4.50 13.19
CA MET A 21 11.03 5.04 13.04
C MET A 21 10.35 4.50 11.78
N ARG A 22 9.03 4.30 11.85
CA ARG A 22 8.20 3.90 10.72
C ARG A 22 7.53 5.13 10.15
N GLU A 23 7.82 5.45 8.90
CA GLU A 23 7.22 6.58 8.18
C GLU A 23 6.43 6.05 6.97
N PRO A 24 5.31 6.69 6.60
CA PRO A 24 4.58 6.33 5.38
C PRO A 24 5.47 6.52 4.14
N TRP A 25 5.13 5.81 3.06
CA TRP A 25 5.70 6.05 1.73
C TRP A 25 5.24 7.39 1.15
N GLY A 26 3.95 7.71 1.33
CA GLY A 26 3.34 8.90 0.75
C GLY A 26 2.11 8.53 -0.09
N VAL A 27 2.21 8.66 -1.42
CA VAL A 27 1.15 8.20 -2.34
C VAL A 27 1.44 6.77 -2.79
N VAL A 28 0.45 5.90 -2.65
CA VAL A 28 0.55 4.50 -3.07
C VAL A 28 -0.53 4.19 -4.10
N GLY A 29 -0.12 3.66 -5.25
CA GLY A 29 -1.02 3.11 -6.26
C GLY A 29 -1.40 1.68 -5.91
N VAL A 30 -2.69 1.34 -5.92
CA VAL A 30 -3.18 0.00 -5.57
C VAL A 30 -4.04 -0.51 -6.69
N ILE A 31 -3.69 -1.66 -7.27
CA ILE A 31 -4.51 -2.32 -8.28
C ILE A 31 -5.02 -3.66 -7.70
N CYS A 32 -6.34 -3.72 -7.54
CA CYS A 32 -7.04 -4.82 -6.88
C CYS A 32 -7.29 -5.99 -7.85
N PRO A 33 -7.46 -7.22 -7.32
CA PRO A 33 -7.78 -8.37 -8.16
C PRO A 33 -9.23 -8.34 -8.64
N ALA A 34 -9.59 -9.28 -9.52
CA ALA A 34 -10.96 -9.39 -10.03
C ALA A 34 -11.91 -10.01 -8.98
N GLU A 35 -11.41 -10.91 -8.13
CA GLU A 35 -12.15 -11.59 -7.09
C GLU A 35 -12.33 -10.75 -5.81
N GLN A 36 -13.34 -11.10 -5.01
CA GLN A 36 -13.65 -10.47 -3.72
C GLN A 36 -13.59 -8.94 -3.77
N PRO A 37 -14.37 -8.30 -4.66
CA PRO A 37 -14.14 -6.93 -5.13
C PRO A 37 -14.14 -5.88 -4.01
N LEU A 38 -14.95 -6.05 -2.96
CA LEU A 38 -14.96 -5.15 -1.81
C LEU A 38 -13.91 -5.54 -0.76
N LEU A 39 -13.85 -6.82 -0.39
CA LEU A 39 -12.96 -7.29 0.68
C LEU A 39 -11.48 -7.11 0.31
N ALA A 40 -11.09 -7.46 -0.92
CA ALA A 40 -9.73 -7.26 -1.40
C ALA A 40 -9.35 -5.77 -1.44
N LEU A 41 -10.27 -4.91 -1.88
CA LEU A 41 -10.08 -3.46 -1.87
C LEU A 41 -9.81 -2.96 -0.45
N ILE A 42 -10.70 -3.27 0.51
CA ILE A 42 -10.57 -2.84 1.91
C ILE A 42 -9.28 -3.38 2.53
N SER A 43 -8.98 -4.67 2.35
CA SER A 43 -7.76 -5.31 2.86
C SER A 43 -6.48 -4.63 2.38
N LEU A 44 -6.45 -4.11 1.14
CA LEU A 44 -5.29 -3.42 0.59
C LEU A 44 -5.22 -1.95 1.05
N ILE A 45 -6.34 -1.21 1.07
CA ILE A 45 -6.31 0.23 1.38
C ILE A 45 -6.26 0.54 2.88
N ALA A 46 -6.91 -0.26 3.72
CA ALA A 46 -6.99 -0.02 5.16
C ALA A 46 -5.62 0.10 5.85
N PRO A 47 -4.63 -0.81 5.63
CA PRO A 47 -3.31 -0.68 6.25
C PRO A 47 -2.53 0.53 5.72
N LEU A 48 -2.73 0.92 4.45
CA LEU A 48 -2.08 2.09 3.86
C LEU A 48 -2.55 3.38 4.54
N ILE A 49 -3.86 3.59 4.65
CA ILE A 49 -4.39 4.80 5.30
C ILE A 49 -4.13 4.79 6.82
N ALA A 50 -4.16 3.61 7.46
CA ALA A 50 -3.83 3.49 8.88
C ALA A 50 -2.39 3.89 9.20
N THR A 51 -1.46 3.75 8.25
CA THR A 51 -0.05 4.13 8.40
C THR A 51 0.25 5.55 7.88
N GLY A 52 -0.76 6.28 7.40
CA GLY A 52 -0.63 7.66 6.95
C GLY A 52 -0.35 7.84 5.45
N ASN A 53 -0.54 6.79 4.63
CA ASN A 53 -0.43 6.90 3.18
C ASN A 53 -1.74 7.41 2.55
N ARG A 54 -1.62 8.06 1.40
CA ARG A 54 -2.75 8.32 0.49
C ARG A 54 -2.77 7.25 -0.59
N VAL A 55 -3.95 6.93 -1.07
CA VAL A 55 -4.16 5.80 -1.98
C VAL A 55 -4.83 6.27 -3.28
N VAL A 56 -4.30 5.78 -4.40
CA VAL A 56 -4.99 5.77 -5.70
C VAL A 56 -5.32 4.31 -6.02
N ALA A 57 -6.58 3.93 -5.80
CA ALA A 57 -7.06 2.56 -5.90
C ALA A 57 -7.77 2.32 -7.23
N VAL A 58 -7.35 1.27 -7.94
CA VAL A 58 -8.04 0.68 -9.07
C VAL A 58 -8.77 -0.57 -8.54
N PRO A 59 -10.11 -0.53 -8.40
CA PRO A 59 -10.88 -1.64 -7.85
C PRO A 59 -11.01 -2.77 -8.88
N SER A 60 -11.73 -3.84 -8.51
CA SER A 60 -12.01 -4.95 -9.43
C SER A 60 -12.64 -4.45 -10.73
N TRP A 61 -11.94 -4.66 -11.85
CA TRP A 61 -12.42 -4.29 -13.18
C TRP A 61 -13.67 -5.08 -13.61
N ARG A 62 -13.84 -6.30 -13.06
CA ARG A 62 -14.95 -7.19 -13.38
C ARG A 62 -16.22 -6.83 -12.61
N PHE A 63 -16.08 -6.34 -11.38
CA PHE A 63 -17.19 -5.99 -10.50
C PHE A 63 -16.96 -4.62 -9.84
N PRO A 64 -16.85 -3.54 -10.62
CA PRO A 64 -16.44 -2.22 -10.10
C PRO A 64 -17.53 -1.52 -9.29
N LEU A 65 -18.81 -1.86 -9.48
CA LEU A 65 -19.94 -1.14 -8.87
C LEU A 65 -19.93 -1.20 -7.33
N VAL A 66 -19.40 -2.26 -6.73
CA VAL A 66 -19.30 -2.32 -5.26
C VAL A 66 -18.31 -1.27 -4.72
N ALA A 67 -17.29 -0.92 -5.50
CA ALA A 67 -16.37 0.15 -5.13
C ALA A 67 -16.99 1.53 -5.30
N THR A 68 -17.93 1.69 -6.24
CA THR A 68 -18.67 2.95 -6.40
C THR A 68 -19.67 3.18 -5.28
N ASP A 69 -20.33 2.13 -4.78
CA ASP A 69 -21.19 2.23 -3.60
C ASP A 69 -20.37 2.57 -2.34
N PHE A 70 -19.13 2.09 -2.27
CA PHE A 70 -18.20 2.41 -1.18
C PHE A 70 -17.84 3.91 -1.11
N TYR A 71 -18.04 4.69 -2.18
CA TYR A 71 -17.84 6.15 -2.16
C TYR A 71 -18.68 6.82 -1.08
N GLN A 72 -19.95 6.40 -0.93
CA GLN A 72 -20.84 6.96 0.08
C GLN A 72 -20.33 6.67 1.49
N VAL A 73 -19.75 5.49 1.72
CA VAL A 73 -19.17 5.12 3.01
C VAL A 73 -17.97 6.01 3.34
N LEU A 74 -17.08 6.24 2.37
CA LEU A 74 -15.92 7.12 2.55
C LEU A 74 -16.32 8.57 2.84
N ASP A 75 -17.31 9.08 2.09
CA ASP A 75 -17.85 10.43 2.25
C ASP A 75 -18.50 10.62 3.63
N THR A 76 -19.37 9.68 4.03
CA THR A 76 -20.08 9.73 5.32
C THR A 76 -19.14 9.53 6.51
N SER A 77 -17.96 8.91 6.30
CA SER A 77 -16.95 8.70 7.33
C SER A 77 -16.02 9.91 7.53
N GLU A 78 -16.30 11.04 6.85
CA GLU A 78 -15.50 12.27 6.91
C GLU A 78 -14.02 12.03 6.54
N LEU A 79 -13.76 11.10 5.61
CA LEU A 79 -12.40 10.85 5.17
C LEU A 79 -11.87 12.12 4.47
N PRO A 80 -10.71 12.67 4.88
CA PRO A 80 -10.18 13.86 4.25
C PRO A 80 -9.99 13.67 2.74
N ALA A 81 -10.32 14.71 1.97
CA ALA A 81 -10.23 14.68 0.52
C ALA A 81 -8.82 14.28 0.05
N GLY A 82 -8.76 13.36 -0.92
CA GLY A 82 -7.50 12.88 -1.49
C GLY A 82 -6.81 11.75 -0.71
N VAL A 83 -7.29 11.36 0.47
CA VAL A 83 -6.72 10.21 1.21
C VAL A 83 -6.98 8.88 0.48
N VAL A 84 -8.19 8.69 -0.05
CA VAL A 84 -8.53 7.57 -0.92
C VAL A 84 -9.15 8.11 -2.19
N ASN A 85 -8.56 7.78 -3.33
CA ASN A 85 -9.03 8.13 -4.66
C ASN A 85 -9.28 6.83 -5.41
N ILE A 86 -10.45 6.66 -6.02
CA ILE A 86 -10.81 5.43 -6.72
C ILE A 86 -10.97 5.71 -8.21
N ILE A 87 -10.30 4.91 -9.05
CA ILE A 87 -10.33 5.03 -10.50
C ILE A 87 -10.72 3.67 -11.09
N THR A 88 -11.89 3.58 -11.73
CA THR A 88 -12.34 2.37 -12.42
C THR A 88 -11.80 2.33 -13.85
N GLY A 89 -11.31 1.18 -14.31
CA GLY A 89 -10.84 1.01 -15.68
C GLY A 89 -10.17 -0.34 -15.90
N HIS A 90 -9.57 -0.53 -17.08
CA HIS A 90 -8.86 -1.75 -17.40
C HIS A 90 -7.54 -1.83 -16.61
N PRO A 91 -7.26 -2.94 -15.89
CA PRO A 91 -6.16 -2.98 -14.93
C PRO A 91 -4.79 -2.91 -15.60
N ASP A 92 -4.62 -3.48 -16.79
CA ASP A 92 -3.31 -3.48 -17.47
C ASP A 92 -2.88 -2.09 -17.95
N GLU A 93 -3.84 -1.26 -18.38
CA GLU A 93 -3.58 0.10 -18.83
C GLU A 93 -3.22 0.97 -17.63
N LEU A 94 -4.04 0.92 -16.58
CA LEU A 94 -3.82 1.69 -15.36
C LEU A 94 -2.57 1.24 -14.59
N ALA A 95 -2.24 -0.05 -14.61
CA ALA A 95 -1.03 -0.58 -13.97
C ALA A 95 0.24 0.03 -14.57
N THR A 96 0.30 0.15 -15.90
CA THR A 96 1.44 0.76 -16.59
C THR A 96 1.57 2.23 -16.23
N VAL A 97 0.46 2.98 -16.26
CA VAL A 97 0.43 4.40 -15.90
C VAL A 97 0.88 4.63 -14.46
N LEU A 98 0.33 3.87 -13.50
CA LEU A 98 0.70 4.00 -12.09
C LEU A 98 2.16 3.60 -11.84
N ALA A 99 2.67 2.57 -12.54
CA ALA A 99 4.06 2.15 -12.42
C ALA A 99 5.05 3.18 -12.99
N GLN A 100 4.68 3.91 -14.04
CA GLN A 100 5.52 4.96 -14.63
C GLN A 100 5.44 6.31 -13.91
N HIS A 101 4.40 6.54 -13.09
CA HIS A 101 4.18 7.84 -12.46
C HIS A 101 5.25 8.19 -11.41
N ASP A 102 5.91 9.34 -11.55
CA ASP A 102 7.03 9.72 -10.67
C ASP A 102 6.60 10.09 -9.25
N ASP A 103 5.44 10.73 -9.07
CA ASP A 103 4.91 11.08 -7.73
C ASP A 103 4.27 9.92 -6.96
N ILE A 104 4.26 8.71 -7.52
CA ILE A 104 3.82 7.51 -6.80
C ILE A 104 5.05 6.87 -6.15
N ALA A 105 5.03 6.78 -4.81
CA ALA A 105 6.15 6.26 -4.03
C ALA A 105 6.16 4.73 -3.96
N SER A 106 4.99 4.09 -4.09
CA SER A 106 4.88 2.63 -4.12
C SER A 106 3.68 2.15 -4.93
N VAL A 107 3.79 0.97 -5.56
CA VAL A 107 2.68 0.31 -6.26
C VAL A 107 2.43 -1.07 -5.67
N TRP A 108 1.18 -1.33 -5.30
CA TRP A 108 0.68 -2.62 -4.86
C TRP A 108 -0.21 -3.22 -5.94
N TYR A 109 0.05 -4.48 -6.29
CA TYR A 109 -0.73 -5.19 -7.29
C TYR A 109 -0.99 -6.63 -6.90
N VAL A 110 -2.26 -7.01 -6.95
CA VAL A 110 -2.68 -8.40 -6.83
C VAL A 110 -3.40 -8.79 -8.10
N GLY A 111 -2.78 -9.64 -8.92
CA GLY A 111 -3.30 -10.04 -10.20
C GLY A 111 -2.35 -10.95 -10.95
N SER A 112 -2.21 -10.78 -12.27
CA SER A 112 -1.50 -11.73 -13.13
C SER A 112 0.03 -11.64 -13.00
N ALA A 113 0.73 -12.74 -13.31
CA ALA A 113 2.20 -12.75 -13.39
C ALA A 113 2.73 -11.79 -14.45
N ARG A 114 2.06 -11.72 -15.61
CA ARG A 114 2.45 -10.85 -16.73
C ARG A 114 2.44 -9.37 -16.32
N THR A 115 1.34 -8.91 -15.74
CA THR A 115 1.20 -7.51 -15.32
C THR A 115 2.12 -7.19 -14.14
N SER A 116 2.38 -8.17 -13.25
CA SER A 116 3.37 -8.03 -12.18
C SER A 116 4.76 -7.70 -12.74
N THR A 117 5.21 -8.45 -13.75
CA THR A 117 6.50 -8.19 -14.44
C THR A 117 6.53 -6.80 -15.09
N VAL A 118 5.42 -6.37 -15.69
CA VAL A 118 5.33 -5.03 -16.30
C VAL A 118 5.47 -3.95 -15.24
N ILE A 119 4.73 -4.05 -14.13
CA ILE A 119 4.79 -3.06 -13.04
C ILE A 119 6.21 -2.90 -12.52
N GLU A 120 6.91 -4.00 -12.26
CA GLU A 120 8.29 -3.94 -11.75
C GLU A 120 9.26 -3.36 -12.76
N ARG A 121 9.10 -3.71 -14.05
CA ARG A 121 9.93 -3.15 -15.13
C ARG A 121 9.74 -1.64 -15.25
N GLU A 122 8.50 -1.17 -15.28
CA GLU A 122 8.17 0.24 -15.48
C GLU A 122 8.44 1.07 -14.22
N SER A 123 8.38 0.46 -13.03
CA SER A 123 8.74 1.11 -11.76
C SER A 123 10.23 1.43 -11.63
N ALA A 124 11.08 0.86 -12.50
CA ALA A 124 12.53 1.12 -12.50
C ALA A 124 12.87 2.59 -12.82
N GLY A 125 11.97 3.36 -13.42
CA GLY A 125 12.19 4.76 -13.77
C GLY A 125 12.55 5.65 -12.58
N ASN A 126 11.86 5.49 -11.44
CA ASN A 126 12.15 6.22 -10.20
C ASN A 126 12.49 5.29 -9.02
N LEU A 127 12.67 3.99 -9.29
CA LEU A 127 12.95 2.95 -8.29
C LEU A 127 11.91 2.87 -7.15
N LYS A 128 10.65 3.21 -7.43
CA LYS A 128 9.55 3.09 -6.48
C LYS A 128 9.40 1.65 -5.98
N SER A 129 8.94 1.51 -4.73
CA SER A 129 8.73 0.20 -4.12
C SER A 129 7.55 -0.52 -4.75
N THR A 130 7.71 -1.79 -5.14
CA THR A 130 6.65 -2.62 -5.70
C THR A 130 6.30 -3.78 -4.79
N TRP A 131 5.00 -4.04 -4.62
CA TRP A 131 4.51 -5.26 -3.97
C TRP A 131 3.54 -5.96 -4.91
N VAL A 132 4.00 -7.07 -5.51
CA VAL A 132 3.26 -7.84 -6.52
C VAL A 132 3.17 -9.31 -6.14
N ASN A 133 2.08 -9.99 -6.51
CA ASN A 133 1.85 -11.39 -6.13
C ASN A 133 2.17 -12.42 -7.24
N TYR A 134 2.47 -11.98 -8.46
CA TYR A 134 2.73 -12.84 -9.63
C TYR A 134 1.67 -13.91 -9.91
N GLY A 135 0.38 -13.61 -9.78
CA GLY A 135 -0.68 -14.60 -10.04
C GLY A 135 -0.91 -15.60 -8.92
N LYS A 136 -0.20 -15.51 -7.80
CA LYS A 136 -0.43 -16.37 -6.64
C LYS A 136 -1.78 -16.05 -6.02
N ARG A 137 -2.62 -17.08 -5.83
CA ARG A 137 -3.89 -16.93 -5.14
C ARG A 137 -3.66 -16.45 -3.72
N ARG A 138 -4.52 -15.54 -3.26
CA ARG A 138 -4.56 -15.03 -1.89
C ARG A 138 -5.96 -15.34 -1.33
N ASN A 139 -6.02 -15.93 -0.14
CA ASN A 139 -7.29 -16.13 0.54
C ASN A 139 -7.66 -14.89 1.33
N TRP A 140 -8.61 -14.11 0.83
CA TRP A 140 -9.06 -12.86 1.47
C TRP A 140 -9.84 -13.06 2.78
N PHE A 141 -10.28 -14.28 3.07
CA PHE A 141 -10.94 -14.63 4.33
C PHE A 141 -9.98 -15.21 5.38
N ASP A 142 -8.71 -15.41 5.03
CA ASP A 142 -7.68 -15.82 5.97
C ASP A 142 -6.95 -14.59 6.50
N ASP A 143 -7.08 -14.32 7.80
CA ASP A 143 -6.49 -13.17 8.46
C ASP A 143 -4.97 -13.10 8.29
N HIS A 144 -4.29 -14.24 8.16
CA HIS A 144 -2.85 -14.27 7.95
C HIS A 144 -2.43 -13.84 6.53
N GLN A 145 -3.36 -13.90 5.58
CA GLN A 145 -3.12 -13.56 4.17
C GLN A 145 -3.80 -12.27 3.74
N ALA A 146 -4.84 -11.81 4.44
CA ALA A 146 -5.63 -10.65 4.03
C ALA A 146 -5.35 -9.40 4.85
N GLN A 147 -4.59 -9.51 5.94
CA GLN A 147 -4.26 -8.40 6.84
C GLN A 147 -2.97 -8.65 7.65
N GLY A 148 -2.62 -7.71 8.52
CA GLY A 148 -1.56 -7.87 9.53
C GLY A 148 -0.18 -7.35 9.12
N TRP A 149 0.86 -7.99 9.65
CA TRP A 149 2.24 -7.48 9.63
C TRP A 149 2.85 -7.36 8.23
N GLU A 150 2.50 -8.25 7.30
CA GLU A 150 2.99 -8.18 5.91
C GLU A 150 2.57 -6.85 5.27
N TYR A 151 1.28 -6.52 5.35
CA TYR A 151 0.73 -5.29 4.80
C TYR A 151 1.35 -4.04 5.43
N LEU A 152 1.45 -4.01 6.76
CA LEU A 152 2.04 -2.87 7.47
C LEU A 152 3.52 -2.68 7.11
N ARG A 153 4.27 -3.78 6.94
CA ARG A 153 5.67 -3.73 6.51
C ARG A 153 5.82 -3.15 5.11
N HIS A 154 4.91 -3.49 4.19
CA HIS A 154 4.92 -2.91 2.85
C HIS A 154 4.41 -1.47 2.82
N ALA A 155 3.65 -1.03 3.82
CA ALA A 155 3.03 0.29 3.87
C ALA A 155 3.95 1.38 4.44
N VAL A 156 5.09 1.02 5.02
CA VAL A 156 6.02 1.98 5.63
C VAL A 156 7.45 1.80 5.12
N GLN A 157 8.23 2.86 5.27
CA GLN A 157 9.67 2.84 5.22
C GLN A 157 10.26 3.01 6.63
N ILE A 158 11.49 2.52 6.82
CA ILE A 158 12.20 2.68 8.08
C ILE A 158 13.20 3.83 7.97
N LYS A 159 13.01 4.85 8.80
CA LYS A 159 13.95 5.95 8.97
C LYS A 159 14.72 5.78 10.26
N ASN A 160 16.03 5.63 10.15
CA ASN A 160 16.92 5.52 11.29
C ASN A 160 17.37 6.91 11.72
N ILE A 161 17.00 7.32 12.94
CA ILE A 161 17.39 8.58 13.55
C ILE A 161 18.44 8.29 14.63
N TRP A 162 19.63 8.85 14.45
CA TRP A 162 20.74 8.68 15.38
C TRP A 162 20.78 9.87 16.32
N ILE A 163 20.63 9.61 17.61
CA ILE A 163 20.67 10.64 18.65
C ILE A 163 21.80 10.38 19.63
N PRO A 164 22.52 11.41 20.10
CA PRO A 164 23.41 11.28 21.23
C PRO A 164 22.64 10.70 22.43
N TYR A 165 23.23 9.73 23.11
CA TYR A 165 22.63 9.16 24.31
C TYR A 165 23.74 8.93 25.34
N GLY A 166 23.61 9.64 26.47
CA GLY A 166 24.56 9.59 27.56
C GLY A 166 24.13 8.56 28.58
N GLU A 167 24.75 7.39 28.54
CA GLU A 167 25.09 6.64 29.75
C GLU A 167 26.55 6.92 30.13
#